data_AF-A0A538AL30-F1
#
_entry.id   AF-A0A538AL30-F1
#
_cell.length_a   1.000
_cell.length_b   1.000
_cell.length_c   1.000
_cell.angle_alpha   90.00
_cell.angle_beta   90.00
_cell.angle_gamma   90.00
#
_symmetry.space_group_name_H-M   'P 1'
#
loop_
_entity.id
_entity.type
_entity.pdbx_description
1 polymer ?
#
loop_
_entity_poly.entity_id
_entity_poly.type
_entity_poly.pdbx_seq_one_letter_code
_entity_poly.pdbx_strand_id
1 'polypeptide(L)'
;MSRRLSLVLAGVALVLAAALVTVAIEVRRSAAEMGHADARFERSSPKGWEDVGAHPLGLGRRLLGLGDDLAFRRATESFEDSRPSTLNPPGGLAGVRASRAAEKALEPFAGKDPDSKRKAAAANLLGIIAFESSRSNPQAATTLQSRSLDELRAALKANPDYSAAKFNLELALSLSGQGGIGNQGNGRGNQAATVGAVVSPTGHGY
;
A
#
# COMPACT_ATOMS: atom_id res chain seq x y z
N MET A 1 26.88 54.18 -1.95
CA MET A 1 27.02 52.72 -1.78
C MET A 1 28.29 52.28 -2.48
N SER A 2 29.28 51.71 -1.78
CA SER A 2 30.62 51.47 -2.35
C SER A 2 30.57 50.36 -3.40
N ARG A 3 31.28 50.54 -4.53
CA ARG A 3 31.34 49.58 -5.65
C ARG A 3 31.67 48.15 -5.22
N ARG A 4 32.42 48.00 -4.11
CA ARG A 4 32.73 46.72 -3.46
C ARG A 4 31.50 46.04 -2.86
N LEU A 5 30.61 46.78 -2.20
CA LEU A 5 29.37 46.23 -1.64
C LEU A 5 28.44 45.71 -2.74
N SER A 6 28.32 46.44 -3.86
CA SER A 6 27.53 46.01 -5.01
C SER A 6 28.07 44.72 -5.64
N LEU A 7 29.40 44.56 -5.74
CA LEU A 7 30.02 43.34 -6.25
C LEU A 7 29.80 42.14 -5.32
N VAL A 8 29.89 42.35 -4.00
CA VAL A 8 29.60 41.30 -3.01
C VAL A 8 28.13 40.86 -3.10
N LEU A 9 27.20 41.82 -3.14
CA LEU A 9 25.77 41.53 -3.29
C LEU A 9 25.47 40.77 -4.59
N ALA A 10 26.08 41.18 -5.71
CA ALA A 10 25.93 40.49 -6.99
C ALA A 10 26.47 39.05 -6.93
N GLY A 11 27.62 38.83 -6.27
CA GLY A 11 28.19 37.50 -6.06
C GLY A 11 27.28 36.59 -5.22
N VAL A 12 26.75 37.12 -4.11
CA VAL A 12 25.81 36.38 -3.25
C VAL A 12 24.53 36.03 -4.02
N ALA A 13 23.98 36.98 -4.79
CA ALA A 13 22.79 36.76 -5.59
C ALA A 13 23.01 35.67 -6.66
N LEU A 14 24.17 35.63 -7.30
CA LEU A 14 24.51 34.63 -8.30
C LEU A 14 24.62 33.22 -7.68
N VAL A 15 25.25 33.10 -6.50
CA VAL A 15 25.32 31.83 -5.77
C VAL A 15 23.92 31.36 -5.36
N LEU A 16 23.08 32.26 -4.86
CA LEU A 16 21.69 31.93 -4.49
C LEU A 16 20.88 31.48 -5.72
N ALA A 17 21.02 32.16 -6.86
CA ALA A 17 20.35 31.77 -8.09
C ALA A 17 20.78 30.37 -8.56
N ALA A 18 22.09 30.08 -8.53
CA ALA A 18 22.60 28.76 -8.86
C ALA A 18 22.04 27.66 -7.93
N ALA A 19 21.97 27.94 -6.63
CA ALA A 19 21.37 27.03 -5.65
C ALA A 19 19.86 26.80 -5.89
N LEU A 20 19.10 27.84 -6.24
CA LEU A 20 17.68 27.68 -6.56
C LEU A 20 17.46 26.85 -7.85
N VAL A 21 18.33 27.00 -8.84
CA VAL A 21 18.28 26.20 -10.08
C VAL A 21 18.54 24.72 -9.78
N THR A 22 19.51 24.38 -8.92
CA THR A 22 19.75 22.97 -8.58
C THR A 22 18.56 22.35 -7.84
N VAL A 23 17.95 23.09 -6.90
CA VAL A 23 16.72 22.66 -6.22
C VAL A 23 15.58 22.46 -7.22
N ALA A 24 15.38 23.39 -8.15
CA ALA A 24 14.33 23.28 -9.16
C ALA A 24 14.53 22.07 -10.08
N ILE A 25 15.77 21.75 -10.46
CA ILE A 25 16.10 20.56 -11.24
C ILE A 25 15.80 19.30 -10.44
N GLU A 26 16.20 19.24 -9.18
CA GLU A 26 15.95 18.09 -8.30
C GLU A 26 14.45 17.82 -8.14
N VAL A 27 13.66 18.86 -7.83
CA VAL A 27 12.20 18.76 -7.70
C VAL A 27 11.54 18.25 -8.98
N ARG A 28 11.92 18.80 -10.15
CA ARG A 28 11.39 18.35 -11.45
C ARG A 28 11.74 16.89 -11.74
N ARG A 29 12.96 16.45 -11.41
CA ARG A 29 13.38 15.05 -11.59
C ARG A 29 12.59 14.11 -10.70
N SER A 30 12.45 14.42 -9.41
CA SER A 30 11.65 13.60 -8.50
C SER A 30 10.19 13.48 -8.93
N ALA A 31 9.58 14.55 -9.46
CA ALA A 31 8.22 14.51 -9.99
C ALA A 31 8.10 13.60 -11.23
N ALA A 32 9.08 13.64 -12.14
CA ALA A 32 9.10 12.77 -13.32
C ALA A 32 9.32 11.29 -12.94
N GLU A 33 10.23 11.02 -12.00
CA GLU A 33 10.47 9.67 -11.46
C GLU A 33 9.20 9.06 -10.86
N MET A 34 8.43 9.86 -10.14
CA MET A 34 7.14 9.45 -9.57
C MET A 34 6.16 9.01 -10.66
N GLY A 35 5.96 9.84 -11.69
CA GLY A 35 5.06 9.50 -12.80
C GLY A 35 5.51 8.26 -13.58
N HIS A 36 6.82 8.06 -13.74
CA HIS A 36 7.36 6.84 -14.34
C HIS A 36 7.16 5.61 -13.44
N ALA A 37 7.29 5.75 -12.12
CA ALA A 37 7.04 4.68 -11.16
C ALA A 37 5.55 4.30 -11.12
N ASP A 38 4.65 5.27 -11.12
CA ASP A 38 3.20 5.05 -11.23
C ASP A 38 2.85 4.25 -12.47
N ALA A 39 3.36 4.66 -13.64
CA ALA A 39 3.12 3.95 -14.88
C ALA A 39 3.71 2.53 -14.88
N ARG A 40 4.77 2.24 -14.10
CA ARG A 40 5.29 0.86 -13.93
C ARG A 40 4.40 0.03 -13.00
N PHE A 41 3.92 0.64 -11.93
CA PHE A 41 3.02 0.02 -10.98
C PHE A 41 1.73 -0.45 -11.66
N GLU A 42 1.09 0.44 -12.42
CA GLU A 42 -0.14 0.12 -13.17
C GLU A 42 0.07 -0.97 -14.21
N ARG A 43 1.27 -1.03 -14.83
CA ARG A 43 1.54 -1.96 -15.92
C ARG A 43 1.86 -3.38 -15.49
N SER A 44 2.28 -3.64 -14.24
CA SER A 44 2.38 -4.97 -13.57
C SER A 44 3.54 -5.14 -12.57
N SER A 45 4.34 -4.11 -12.27
CA SER A 45 5.43 -4.25 -11.27
C SER A 45 5.14 -3.43 -10.02
N PRO A 46 4.71 -4.05 -8.90
CA PRO A 46 4.52 -3.33 -7.64
C PRO A 46 5.84 -2.83 -7.02
N LYS A 47 6.98 -3.20 -7.63
CA LYS A 47 8.34 -2.90 -7.15
C LYS A 47 8.93 -1.63 -7.76
N GLY A 48 9.86 -1.03 -7.02
CA GLY A 48 10.71 0.06 -7.51
C GLY A 48 10.42 1.44 -6.91
N TRP A 49 9.89 1.48 -5.68
CA TRP A 49 9.67 2.72 -4.91
C TRP A 49 10.89 3.15 -4.09
N GLU A 50 11.93 2.31 -4.01
CA GLU A 50 13.11 2.51 -3.16
C GLU A 50 13.95 3.70 -3.64
N ASP A 51 14.14 3.83 -4.95
CA ASP A 51 15.05 4.83 -5.54
C ASP A 51 14.37 6.16 -5.89
N VAL A 52 13.04 6.26 -5.81
CA VAL A 52 12.31 7.48 -6.21
C VAL A 52 12.67 8.65 -5.28
N GLY A 53 13.23 9.71 -5.86
CA GLY A 53 13.66 10.89 -5.11
C GLY A 53 14.88 10.65 -4.22
N ALA A 54 15.66 9.58 -4.45
CA ALA A 54 16.94 9.33 -3.81
C ALA A 54 18.01 10.28 -4.39
N HIS A 55 18.03 11.51 -3.90
CA HIS A 55 18.99 12.54 -4.31
C HIS A 55 19.82 13.01 -3.10
N PRO A 56 21.07 13.49 -3.31
CA PRO A 56 21.99 13.82 -2.22
C PRO A 56 21.44 14.83 -1.20
N LEU A 57 20.61 15.79 -1.66
CA LEU A 57 20.02 16.82 -0.79
C LEU A 57 18.63 16.41 -0.27
N GLY A 58 17.94 15.48 -0.96
CA GLY A 58 16.60 15.01 -0.60
C GLY A 58 15.54 16.11 -0.57
N LEU A 59 15.79 17.25 -1.22
CA LEU A 59 14.92 18.42 -1.23
C LEU A 59 13.68 18.17 -2.08
N GLY A 60 13.81 17.41 -3.17
CA GLY A 60 12.65 16.99 -3.97
C GLY A 60 11.60 16.27 -3.11
N ARG A 61 12.02 15.24 -2.37
CA ARG A 61 11.15 14.47 -1.46
C ARG A 61 10.53 15.32 -0.35
N ARG A 62 11.31 16.25 0.24
CA ARG A 62 10.84 17.12 1.33
C ARG A 62 9.88 18.21 0.85
N LEU A 63 10.24 18.92 -0.22
CA LEU A 63 9.45 20.03 -0.74
C LEU A 63 8.15 19.56 -1.41
N LEU A 64 8.16 18.38 -2.04
CA LEU A 64 6.96 17.78 -2.64
C LEU A 64 6.15 16.93 -1.64
N GLY A 65 6.61 16.76 -0.40
CA GLY A 65 5.90 15.95 0.60
C GLY A 65 5.83 14.45 0.27
N LEU A 66 6.69 13.93 -0.62
CA LEU A 66 6.62 12.55 -1.12
C LEU A 66 6.99 11.48 -0.08
N GLY A 67 7.44 11.87 1.12
CA GLY A 67 7.91 10.94 2.14
C GLY A 67 6.85 9.91 2.54
N ASP A 68 5.66 10.38 2.88
CA ASP A 68 4.57 9.54 3.36
C ASP A 68 3.95 8.72 2.22
N ASP A 69 3.82 9.32 1.03
CA ASP A 69 3.33 8.63 -0.17
C ASP A 69 4.25 7.46 -0.57
N LEU A 70 5.56 7.68 -0.60
CA LEU A 70 6.54 6.63 -0.91
C LEU A 70 6.59 5.56 0.18
N ALA A 71 6.49 5.96 1.45
CA ALA A 71 6.43 5.02 2.56
C ALA A 71 5.18 4.12 2.47
N PHE A 72 4.03 4.71 2.13
CA PHE A 72 2.80 3.95 1.91
C PHE A 72 2.91 2.99 0.72
N ARG A 73 3.49 3.44 -0.38
CA ARG A 73 3.68 2.60 -1.57
C ARG A 73 4.58 1.40 -1.30
N ARG A 74 5.66 1.56 -0.51
CA ARG A 74 6.48 0.44 -0.04
C ARG A 74 5.71 -0.50 0.91
N ALA A 75 4.78 0.02 1.71
CA ALA A 75 3.90 -0.81 2.52
C ALA A 75 2.93 -1.63 1.65
N THR A 76 2.39 -1.04 0.57
CA THR A 76 1.57 -1.77 -0.40
C THR A 76 2.38 -2.81 -1.18
N GLU A 77 3.65 -2.53 -1.50
CA GLU A 77 4.56 -3.51 -2.10
C GLU A 77 4.77 -4.72 -1.17
N SER A 78 4.96 -4.47 0.14
CA SER A 78 5.06 -5.54 1.14
C SER A 78 3.80 -6.40 1.21
N PHE A 79 2.63 -5.78 1.02
CA PHE A 79 1.36 -6.50 0.91
C PHE A 79 1.28 -7.35 -0.36
N GLU A 80 1.66 -6.83 -1.52
CA GLU A 80 1.71 -7.62 -2.75
C GLU A 80 2.67 -8.81 -2.63
N ASP A 81 3.83 -8.63 -2.00
CA ASP A 81 4.78 -9.72 -1.71
C ASP A 81 4.20 -10.75 -0.73
N SER A 82 3.22 -10.37 0.10
CA SER A 82 2.54 -11.28 1.04
C SER A 82 1.47 -12.17 0.39
N ARG A 83 1.03 -11.84 -0.82
CA ARG A 83 -0.06 -12.56 -1.46
C ARG A 83 0.28 -14.01 -1.76
N PRO A 84 -0.70 -14.91 -1.63
CA PRO A 84 -0.54 -16.29 -2.07
C PRO A 84 -0.12 -16.35 -3.54
N SER A 85 0.95 -17.09 -3.81
CA SER A 85 1.43 -17.36 -5.17
C SER A 85 1.93 -18.79 -5.26
N THR A 86 2.28 -19.26 -6.47
CA THR A 86 2.90 -20.58 -6.65
C THR A 86 4.22 -20.71 -5.88
N LEU A 87 4.96 -19.61 -5.71
CA LEU A 87 6.20 -19.54 -4.96
C LEU A 87 5.95 -19.32 -3.45
N ASN A 88 4.75 -18.92 -3.06
CA ASN A 88 4.38 -18.61 -1.68
C ASN A 88 3.00 -19.18 -1.33
N PRO A 89 2.90 -20.50 -1.05
CA PRO A 89 1.62 -21.14 -0.81
C PRO A 89 0.99 -20.68 0.51
N PRO A 90 -0.37 -20.65 0.61
CA PRO A 90 -1.07 -20.29 1.83
C PRO A 90 -0.60 -21.10 3.04
N GLY A 91 -0.34 -20.42 4.17
CA GLY A 91 0.10 -21.06 5.41
C GLY A 91 1.58 -21.47 5.45
N GLY A 92 2.34 -21.30 4.36
CA GLY A 92 3.78 -21.50 4.36
C GLY A 92 4.51 -20.47 5.25
N LEU A 93 5.64 -20.86 5.84
CA LEU A 93 6.44 -19.98 6.71
C LEU A 93 6.88 -18.69 6.01
N ALA A 94 7.16 -18.74 4.70
CA ALA A 94 7.48 -17.55 3.90
C ALA A 94 6.30 -16.58 3.82
N GLY A 95 5.09 -17.10 3.55
CA GLY A 95 3.86 -16.32 3.47
C GLY A 95 3.51 -15.68 4.79
N VAL A 96 3.55 -16.45 5.88
CA VAL A 96 3.32 -15.91 7.22
C VAL A 96 4.29 -14.77 7.55
N ARG A 97 5.57 -14.91 7.21
CA ARG A 97 6.56 -13.84 7.41
C ARG A 97 6.27 -12.60 6.54
N ALA A 98 5.92 -12.80 5.28
CA ALA A 98 5.58 -11.71 4.37
C ALA A 98 4.31 -10.97 4.83
N SER A 99 3.26 -11.68 5.25
CA SER A 99 2.05 -11.07 5.82
C SER A 99 2.35 -10.26 7.08
N ARG A 100 3.21 -10.77 7.97
CA ARG A 100 3.63 -10.01 9.16
C ARG A 100 4.44 -8.76 8.81
N ALA A 101 5.28 -8.82 7.79
CA ALA A 101 6.02 -7.65 7.30
C ALA A 101 5.07 -6.60 6.72
N ALA A 102 4.09 -7.03 5.93
CA ALA A 102 3.04 -6.17 5.39
C ALA A 102 2.19 -5.53 6.49
N GLU A 103 1.73 -6.30 7.48
CA GLU A 103 0.98 -5.78 8.64
C GLU A 103 1.76 -4.67 9.34
N LYS A 104 3.03 -4.94 9.67
CA LYS A 104 3.90 -3.97 10.34
C LYS A 104 4.11 -2.70 9.52
N ALA A 105 4.20 -2.82 8.19
CA ALA A 105 4.39 -1.68 7.30
C ALA A 105 3.11 -0.83 7.14
N LEU A 106 1.92 -1.46 7.19
CA LEU A 106 0.63 -0.79 7.00
C LEU A 106 0.07 -0.16 8.28
N GLU A 107 0.38 -0.72 9.45
CA GLU A 107 -0.19 -0.29 10.75
C GLU A 107 -0.03 1.20 11.08
N PRO A 108 1.13 1.87 10.80
CA PRO A 108 1.25 3.31 11.02
C PRO A 108 0.23 4.12 10.21
N PHE A 109 -0.06 3.68 8.99
CA PHE A 109 -0.97 4.36 8.07
C PHE A 109 -2.43 4.19 8.49
N ALA A 110 -2.82 2.96 8.87
CA ALA A 110 -4.17 2.69 9.35
C ALA A 110 -4.49 3.41 10.68
N GLY A 111 -3.49 3.56 11.56
CA GLY A 111 -3.68 4.19 12.87
C GLY A 111 -3.61 5.72 12.85
N LYS A 112 -2.50 6.26 12.32
CA LYS A 112 -2.04 7.63 12.60
C LYS A 112 -1.98 8.55 11.38
N ASP A 113 -2.23 8.04 10.17
CA ASP A 113 -2.12 8.87 8.96
C ASP A 113 -3.15 10.01 8.96
N PRO A 114 -2.74 11.26 8.66
CA PRO A 114 -3.66 12.38 8.52
C PRO A 114 -4.51 12.33 7.24
N ASP A 115 -4.06 11.61 6.21
CA ASP A 115 -4.82 11.43 4.97
C ASP A 115 -5.84 10.29 5.14
N SER A 116 -7.11 10.66 5.14
CA SER A 116 -8.23 9.73 5.30
C SER A 116 -8.28 8.65 4.21
N LYS A 117 -7.85 8.95 2.99
CA LYS A 117 -7.84 7.98 1.88
C LYS A 117 -6.76 6.94 2.12
N ARG A 118 -5.55 7.36 2.47
CA ARG A 118 -4.44 6.45 2.77
C ARG A 118 -4.70 5.63 4.03
N LYS A 119 -5.26 6.25 5.06
CA LYS A 119 -5.72 5.56 6.27
C LYS A 119 -6.75 4.48 5.95
N ALA A 120 -7.74 4.80 5.12
CA ALA A 120 -8.76 3.84 4.70
C ALA A 120 -8.17 2.70 3.86
N ALA A 121 -7.29 3.01 2.91
CA ALA A 121 -6.59 2.01 2.11
C ALA A 121 -5.76 1.05 2.98
N ALA A 122 -4.98 1.58 3.92
CA ALA A 122 -4.18 0.78 4.83
C ALA A 122 -5.03 -0.17 5.69
N ALA A 123 -6.12 0.35 6.28
CA ALA A 123 -7.04 -0.46 7.08
C ALA A 123 -7.74 -1.54 6.22
N ASN A 124 -8.11 -1.23 4.98
CA ASN A 124 -8.67 -2.21 4.06
C ASN A 124 -7.68 -3.37 3.78
N LEU A 125 -6.41 -3.04 3.51
CA LEU A 125 -5.37 -4.05 3.28
C LEU A 125 -5.10 -4.91 4.54
N LEU A 126 -5.06 -4.31 5.73
CA LEU A 126 -4.96 -5.05 7.00
C LEU A 126 -6.14 -6.00 7.19
N GLY A 127 -7.34 -5.57 6.81
CA GLY A 127 -8.55 -6.40 6.81
C GLY A 127 -8.44 -7.63 5.92
N ILE A 128 -7.89 -7.48 4.71
CA ILE A 128 -7.64 -8.57 3.78
C ILE A 128 -6.61 -9.55 4.37
N ILE A 129 -5.47 -9.06 4.88
CA ILE A 129 -4.42 -9.91 5.47
C ILE A 129 -4.99 -10.74 6.64
N ALA A 130 -5.78 -10.12 7.51
CA ALA A 130 -6.41 -10.81 8.64
C ALA A 130 -7.39 -11.90 8.16
N PHE A 131 -8.19 -11.61 7.12
CA PHE A 131 -9.11 -12.57 6.52
C PHE A 131 -8.37 -13.79 5.95
N GLU A 132 -7.35 -13.57 5.13
CA GLU A 132 -6.55 -14.63 4.53
C GLU A 132 -5.82 -15.45 5.60
N SER A 133 -5.26 -14.77 6.60
CA SER A 133 -4.59 -15.42 7.73
C SER A 133 -5.56 -16.33 8.49
N SER A 134 -6.82 -15.95 8.64
CA SER A 134 -7.84 -16.77 9.32
C SER A 134 -8.07 -18.12 8.63
N ARG A 135 -7.96 -18.17 7.30
CA ARG A 135 -8.13 -19.40 6.50
C ARG A 135 -6.93 -20.33 6.61
N SER A 136 -5.75 -19.77 6.82
CA SER A 136 -4.50 -20.53 6.94
C SER A 136 -4.17 -20.94 8.38
N ASN A 137 -4.82 -20.34 9.38
CA ASN A 137 -4.61 -20.61 10.80
C ASN A 137 -5.94 -20.94 11.52
N PRO A 138 -6.38 -22.21 11.51
CA PRO A 138 -7.63 -22.63 12.13
C PRO A 138 -7.72 -22.33 13.63
N GLN A 139 -6.59 -22.36 14.35
CA GLN A 139 -6.56 -22.10 15.81
C GLN A 139 -6.88 -20.65 16.15
N ALA A 140 -6.60 -19.72 15.23
CA ALA A 140 -6.84 -18.29 15.41
C ALA A 140 -7.96 -17.75 14.48
N ALA A 141 -8.69 -18.64 13.78
CA ALA A 141 -9.61 -18.26 12.71
C ALA A 141 -10.66 -17.24 13.17
N THR A 142 -11.35 -17.50 14.28
CA THR A 142 -12.39 -16.61 14.82
C THR A 142 -11.82 -15.22 15.17
N THR A 143 -10.67 -15.17 15.84
CA THR A 143 -10.03 -13.90 16.23
C THR A 143 -9.58 -13.11 15.00
N LEU A 144 -9.02 -13.79 14.00
CA LEU A 144 -8.54 -13.16 12.76
C LEU A 144 -9.70 -12.69 11.87
N GLN A 145 -10.83 -13.43 11.85
CA GLN A 145 -12.06 -12.98 11.18
C GLN A 145 -12.63 -11.73 11.86
N SER A 146 -12.69 -11.69 13.19
CA SER A 146 -13.13 -10.49 13.90
C SER A 146 -12.23 -9.29 13.56
N ARG A 147 -10.90 -9.48 13.61
CA ARG A 147 -9.94 -8.44 13.24
C ARG A 147 -10.17 -7.95 11.81
N SER A 148 -10.40 -8.86 10.87
CA SER A 148 -10.69 -8.50 9.47
C SER A 148 -11.90 -7.56 9.37
N LEU A 149 -13.01 -7.92 10.02
CA LEU A 149 -14.22 -7.10 10.01
C LEU A 149 -13.99 -5.72 10.67
N ASP A 150 -13.22 -5.68 11.75
CA ASP A 150 -12.93 -4.43 12.47
C ASP A 150 -12.05 -3.49 11.63
N GLU A 151 -11.02 -4.01 10.95
CA GLU A 151 -10.18 -3.22 10.05
C GLU A 151 -10.95 -2.71 8.83
N LEU A 152 -11.81 -3.55 8.23
CA LEU A 152 -12.66 -3.14 7.11
C LEU A 152 -13.69 -2.06 7.51
N ARG A 153 -14.24 -2.15 8.72
CA ARG A 153 -15.08 -1.07 9.29
C ARG A 153 -14.27 0.17 9.59
N ALA A 154 -13.03 0.04 10.08
CA ALA A 154 -12.13 1.17 10.30
C ALA A 154 -11.80 1.88 8.98
N ALA A 155 -11.64 1.14 7.88
CA ALA A 155 -11.47 1.70 6.55
C ALA A 155 -12.66 2.57 6.14
N LEU A 156 -13.89 2.08 6.34
CA LEU A 156 -15.11 2.85 6.04
C LEU A 156 -15.33 4.02 7.01
N LYS A 157 -14.88 3.91 8.25
CA LYS A 157 -14.89 5.03 9.20
C LYS A 157 -13.93 6.14 8.76
N ALA A 158 -12.77 5.78 8.19
CA ALA A 158 -11.82 6.74 7.66
C ALA A 158 -12.30 7.36 6.33
N ASN A 159 -12.85 6.55 5.43
CA ASN A 159 -13.41 6.99 4.15
C ASN A 159 -14.72 6.24 3.84
N PRO A 160 -15.90 6.84 4.13
CA PRO A 160 -17.20 6.21 3.89
C PRO A 160 -17.50 5.88 2.42
N ASP A 161 -16.82 6.53 1.48
CA ASP A 161 -17.03 6.34 0.04
C ASP A 161 -16.07 5.32 -0.58
N TYR A 162 -15.24 4.66 0.24
CA TYR A 162 -14.25 3.70 -0.26
C TYR A 162 -14.91 2.39 -0.70
N SER A 163 -15.15 2.26 -2.00
CA SER A 163 -15.88 1.13 -2.62
C SER A 163 -15.20 -0.22 -2.36
N ALA A 164 -13.87 -0.29 -2.42
CA ALA A 164 -13.14 -1.54 -2.19
C ALA A 164 -13.37 -2.08 -0.77
N ALA A 165 -13.34 -1.21 0.25
CA ALA A 165 -13.62 -1.61 1.62
C ALA A 165 -15.06 -2.10 1.82
N LYS A 166 -16.05 -1.51 1.13
CA LYS A 166 -17.46 -1.98 1.16
C LYS A 166 -17.55 -3.39 0.60
N PHE A 167 -16.99 -3.59 -0.60
CA PHE A 167 -16.98 -4.89 -1.26
C PHE A 167 -16.29 -5.97 -0.40
N ASN A 168 -15.10 -5.67 0.13
CA ASN A 168 -14.35 -6.60 0.95
C ASN A 168 -15.07 -6.93 2.27
N LEU A 169 -15.76 -5.95 2.87
CA LEU A 169 -16.58 -6.18 4.07
C LEU A 169 -17.76 -7.10 3.77
N GLU A 170 -18.49 -6.85 2.69
CA GLU A 170 -19.59 -7.70 2.23
C GLU A 170 -19.10 -9.13 1.96
N LEU A 171 -17.98 -9.27 1.26
CA LEU A 171 -17.36 -10.56 0.99
C LEU A 171 -16.99 -11.30 2.28
N ALA A 172 -16.29 -10.63 3.21
CA ALA A 172 -15.90 -11.22 4.48
C ALA A 172 -17.12 -11.69 5.30
N LEU A 173 -18.17 -10.87 5.39
CA LEU A 173 -19.43 -11.23 6.07
C LEU A 173 -20.13 -12.42 5.40
N SER A 174 -20.19 -12.45 4.07
CA SER A 174 -20.84 -13.52 3.32
C SER A 174 -20.16 -14.88 3.56
N LEU A 175 -18.83 -14.89 3.59
CA LEU A 175 -18.03 -16.11 3.77
C LEU A 175 -18.04 -16.58 5.23
N SER A 176 -18.05 -15.65 6.20
CA SER A 176 -18.23 -15.99 7.62
C SER A 176 -19.63 -16.56 7.89
N GLY A 177 -20.67 -16.08 7.21
CA GLY A 177 -22.03 -16.62 7.31
C GLY A 177 -22.19 -18.02 6.71
N GLN A 178 -21.48 -18.33 5.62
CA GLN A 178 -21.49 -19.67 5.00
C GLN A 178 -20.77 -20.74 5.85
N GLY A 179 -19.78 -20.35 6.66
CA GLY A 179 -19.11 -21.25 7.60
C GLY A 179 -19.96 -21.70 8.80
N GLY A 180 -21.17 -21.16 8.96
CA GLY A 180 -22.12 -21.50 10.03
C GLY A 180 -23.05 -22.68 9.71
N ILE A 181 -23.04 -23.22 8.49
CA ILE A 181 -23.91 -24.34 8.09
C ILE A 181 -23.10 -25.64 8.00
N GLY A 182 -23.19 -26.46 9.04
CA GLY A 182 -23.14 -27.91 8.92
C GLY A 182 -21.76 -28.56 8.87
N ASN A 183 -21.33 -29.02 10.05
CA ASN A 183 -20.61 -30.29 10.17
C ASN A 183 -21.48 -31.40 9.54
N GLN A 184 -21.27 -31.72 8.26
CA GLN A 184 -21.89 -32.87 7.62
C GLN A 184 -20.91 -33.51 6.61
N GLY A 185 -20.14 -34.48 7.13
CA GLY A 185 -19.94 -35.78 6.49
C GLY A 185 -19.24 -35.86 5.13
N ASN A 186 -17.99 -36.32 5.20
CA ASN A 186 -17.45 -37.42 4.39
C ASN A 186 -17.13 -37.19 2.89
N GLY A 187 -15.83 -37.03 2.62
CA GLY A 187 -15.09 -37.65 1.52
C GLY A 187 -15.52 -37.38 0.07
N ARG A 188 -14.69 -36.63 -0.67
CA ARG A 188 -14.09 -37.03 -1.97
C ARG A 188 -13.37 -35.84 -2.64
N GLY A 189 -12.10 -36.08 -2.97
CA GLY A 189 -11.51 -35.77 -4.28
C GLY A 189 -11.27 -34.32 -4.67
N ASN A 190 -9.98 -34.01 -4.91
CA ASN A 190 -9.48 -33.02 -5.86
C ASN A 190 -10.55 -32.27 -6.67
N GLN A 191 -10.85 -31.05 -6.26
CA GLN A 191 -11.31 -30.03 -7.19
C GLN A 191 -10.47 -28.79 -6.91
N ALA A 192 -9.51 -28.56 -7.82
CA ALA A 192 -9.01 -27.24 -8.10
C ALA A 192 -10.23 -26.34 -8.28
N ALA A 193 -10.49 -25.50 -7.28
CA ALA A 193 -11.54 -24.50 -7.35
C ALA A 193 -11.05 -23.42 -8.32
N THR A 194 -11.25 -23.69 -9.61
CA THR A 194 -11.34 -22.71 -10.68
C THR A 194 -12.54 -21.83 -10.36
N VAL A 195 -12.37 -20.88 -9.43
CA VAL A 195 -13.40 -19.90 -9.09
C VAL A 195 -13.31 -18.76 -10.12
N GLY A 196 -14.21 -18.82 -11.10
CA GLY A 196 -14.78 -17.65 -11.75
C GLY A 196 -13.85 -16.80 -12.61
N ALA A 197 -13.69 -17.21 -13.88
CA ALA A 197 -13.47 -16.25 -14.95
C ALA A 197 -14.73 -15.37 -15.10
N VAL A 198 -14.69 -14.16 -14.55
CA VAL A 198 -15.54 -13.05 -14.99
C VAL A 198 -14.61 -12.05 -15.66
N VAL A 199 -14.61 -12.10 -16.99
CA VAL A 199 -14.15 -10.99 -17.83
C VAL A 199 -15.11 -9.84 -17.59
N SER A 200 -14.64 -8.81 -16.89
CA SER A 200 -15.21 -7.47 -16.91
C SER A 200 -14.06 -6.48 -17.01
N PRO A 201 -14.27 -5.33 -17.66
CA PRO A 201 -13.17 -4.47 -18.09
C PRO A 201 -12.32 -4.06 -16.90
N THR A 202 -11.02 -3.95 -17.15
CA THR A 202 -9.96 -3.56 -16.22
C THR A 202 -10.28 -2.21 -15.57
N GLY A 203 -11.13 -2.23 -14.55
CA GLY A 203 -11.23 -1.20 -13.52
C GLY A 203 -10.22 -1.58 -12.46
N HIS A 204 -9.12 -0.84 -12.41
CA HIS A 204 -8.08 -1.01 -11.40
C HIS A 204 -8.68 -0.76 -10.01
N GLY A 205 -9.05 -1.84 -9.32
CA GLY A 205 -9.39 -1.82 -7.90
C GLY A 205 -8.16 -2.06 -7.07
N TYR A 206 -7.71 -1.02 -6.37
CA TYR A 206 -7.35 -1.07 -4.96
C TYR A 206 -8.01 0.11 -4.25
#